data_AF-A0AAN9UJH0-F1
#
_entry.id   AF-A0AAN9UJH0-F1
#
_cell.length_a   1.000
_cell.length_b   1.000
_cell.length_c   1.000
_cell.angle_alpha   90.00
_cell.angle_beta   90.00
_cell.angle_gamma   90.00
#
_symmetry.space_group_name_H-M   'P 1'
#
loop_
_entity.id
_entity.type
_entity.pdbx_description
1 polymer ?
#
loop_
_entity_poly.entity_id
_entity_poly.type
_entity_poly.pdbx_seq_one_letter_code
_entity_poly.pdbx_strand_id
1 'polypeptide(L)'
;MRIQFWVEFMLPIELGGDRSVTRKALTVNDTGSNLQNIHRSDWDALNTFGCGLNLINIVTPTREDIVGTVSLKIRIIKKITQDTDDQMAAEQWSPLTTWFTETVRIVKDNDVLLSGAEMRNHLFFATAPGNDRLLISERKQAIIDALPAYHA
;
A
#
# COMPACT_ATOMS: atom_id res chain seq x y z
N MET A 1 16.57 8.44 5.43
CA MET A 1 16.36 7.17 4.69
C MET A 1 14.92 7.14 4.21
N ARG A 2 14.67 6.96 2.90
CA ARG A 2 13.32 6.75 2.36
C ARG A 2 13.09 5.24 2.27
N ILE A 3 12.15 4.72 3.04
CA ILE A 3 11.88 3.28 3.09
C ILE A 3 10.76 2.98 2.10
N GLN A 4 10.99 2.00 1.23
CA GLN A 4 10.03 1.57 0.21
C GLN A 4 9.46 0.21 0.59
N PHE A 5 8.18 0.00 0.30
CA PHE A 5 7.49 -1.26 0.49
C PHE A 5 6.32 -1.37 -0.49
N TRP A 6 5.86 -2.59 -0.71
CA TRP A 6 4.78 -2.85 -1.65
C TRP A 6 3.43 -2.80 -0.96
N VAL A 7 2.46 -2.24 -1.67
CA VAL A 7 1.07 -2.22 -1.25
C VAL A 7 0.20 -2.81 -2.33
N GLU A 8 -0.96 -3.31 -1.93
CA GLU A 8 -2.01 -3.74 -2.83
C GLU A 8 -3.29 -2.96 -2.57
N PHE A 9 -3.91 -2.51 -3.63
CA PHE A 9 -5.17 -1.76 -3.65
C PHE A 9 -6.30 -2.62 -4.20
N MET A 10 -7.50 -2.41 -3.67
CA MET A 10 -8.74 -3.03 -4.11
C MET A 10 -9.88 -2.03 -3.96
N LEU A 11 -10.76 -1.97 -4.97
CA LEU A 11 -12.00 -1.20 -4.86
C LEU A 11 -12.95 -1.93 -3.88
N PRO A 12 -13.52 -1.24 -2.87
CA PRO A 12 -14.46 -1.87 -1.94
C PRO A 12 -15.70 -2.42 -2.66
N ILE A 13 -16.20 -3.59 -2.25
CA ILE A 13 -17.41 -4.20 -2.85
C ILE A 13 -18.63 -3.30 -2.66
N GLU A 14 -18.66 -2.56 -1.55
CA GLU A 14 -19.72 -1.61 -1.21
C GLU A 14 -19.80 -0.47 -2.24
N LEU A 15 -18.71 -0.24 -2.99
CA LEU A 15 -18.62 0.72 -4.10
C LEU A 15 -18.64 0.03 -5.47
N GLY A 16 -19.04 -1.25 -5.51
CA GLY A 16 -19.12 -2.08 -6.72
C GLY A 16 -17.79 -2.69 -7.17
N GLY A 17 -16.77 -2.72 -6.31
CA GLY A 17 -15.49 -3.38 -6.61
C GLY A 17 -15.57 -4.91 -6.69
N ASP A 18 -14.69 -5.47 -7.52
CA ASP A 18 -14.44 -6.92 -7.61
C ASP A 18 -13.21 -7.29 -6.79
N ARG A 19 -13.37 -8.25 -5.86
CA ARG A 19 -12.26 -8.76 -5.02
C ARG A 19 -11.14 -9.43 -5.82
N SER A 20 -11.43 -9.87 -7.05
CA SER A 20 -10.44 -10.45 -7.95
C SER A 20 -9.53 -9.40 -8.60
N VAL A 21 -9.98 -8.13 -8.62
CA VAL A 21 -9.28 -7.02 -9.26
C VAL A 21 -8.50 -6.23 -8.22
N THR A 22 -7.17 -6.34 -8.30
CA THR A 22 -6.24 -5.65 -7.40
C THR A 22 -5.12 -4.99 -8.19
N ARG A 23 -4.52 -3.93 -7.62
CA ARG A 23 -3.33 -3.28 -8.17
C ARG A 23 -2.23 -3.19 -7.14
N LYS A 24 -1.00 -3.49 -7.54
CA LYS A 24 0.17 -3.50 -6.67
C LYS A 24 1.05 -2.33 -7.03
N ALA A 25 1.50 -1.58 -6.04
CA ALA A 25 2.39 -0.45 -6.27
C ALA A 25 3.47 -0.36 -5.20
N LEU A 26 4.60 0.24 -5.58
CA LEU A 26 5.67 0.56 -4.65
C LEU A 26 5.37 1.90 -3.98
N THR A 27 5.25 1.89 -2.66
CA THR A 27 4.98 3.08 -1.85
C THR A 27 6.19 3.42 -0.99
N VAL A 28 6.39 4.71 -0.74
CA VAL A 28 7.41 5.25 0.15
C VAL A 28 6.77 5.62 1.48
N ASN A 29 7.36 5.18 2.59
CA ASN A 29 6.97 5.67 3.90
C ASN A 29 7.18 7.19 3.97
N ASP A 30 6.12 7.92 4.25
CA ASP A 30 6.15 9.34 4.51
C ASP A 30 5.40 9.67 5.80
N THR A 31 6.11 10.30 6.73
CA THR A 31 5.54 10.77 8.00
C THR A 31 4.94 12.17 7.88
N GLY A 32 5.20 12.88 6.76
CA GLY A 32 4.70 14.22 6.49
C GLY A 32 3.38 14.27 5.72
N SER A 33 2.98 13.21 5.01
CA SER A 33 1.67 13.11 4.34
C SER A 33 0.65 12.39 5.22
N ASN A 34 -0.58 12.92 5.29
CA ASN A 34 -1.70 12.26 5.96
C ASN A 34 -2.58 11.43 5.01
N LEU A 35 -2.30 11.45 3.71
CA LEU A 35 -3.10 10.73 2.72
C LEU A 35 -2.19 9.87 1.84
N GLN A 36 -2.61 8.63 1.68
CA GLN A 36 -2.01 7.67 0.75
C GLN A 36 -2.24 8.16 -0.68
N ASN A 37 -1.29 7.89 -1.57
CA ASN A 37 -1.49 8.14 -3.01
C ASN A 37 -1.73 6.83 -3.77
N ILE A 38 -2.45 6.92 -4.88
CA ILE A 38 -2.54 5.91 -5.94
C ILE A 38 -2.33 6.60 -7.29
N HIS A 39 -1.65 5.92 -8.22
CA HIS A 39 -1.50 6.39 -9.59
C HIS A 39 -2.83 6.40 -10.34
N ARG A 40 -2.94 7.28 -11.34
CA ARG A 40 -4.16 7.43 -12.12
C ARG A 40 -4.45 6.18 -12.94
N SER A 41 -3.42 5.60 -13.55
CA SER A 41 -3.57 4.35 -14.32
C SER A 41 -4.00 3.17 -13.44
N ASP A 42 -3.45 3.03 -12.24
CA ASP A 42 -3.89 2.01 -11.27
C ASP A 42 -5.35 2.23 -10.85
N TRP A 43 -5.73 3.49 -10.59
CA TRP A 43 -7.12 3.84 -10.31
C TRP A 43 -8.04 3.47 -11.48
N ASP A 44 -7.74 3.90 -12.70
CA ASP A 44 -8.58 3.63 -13.87
C ASP A 44 -8.74 2.12 -14.10
N ALA A 45 -7.68 1.35 -13.84
CA ALA A 45 -7.68 -0.09 -13.97
C ALA A 45 -8.44 -0.83 -12.86
N LEU A 46 -8.55 -0.24 -11.66
CA LEU A 46 -9.43 -0.71 -10.57
C LEU A 46 -10.89 -0.31 -10.80
N ASN A 47 -11.11 0.86 -11.39
CA ASN A 47 -12.43 1.47 -11.56
C ASN A 47 -13.13 1.08 -12.87
N THR A 48 -12.53 0.18 -13.64
CA THR A 48 -13.16 -0.37 -14.83
C THR A 48 -14.25 -1.36 -14.42
N PHE A 49 -15.52 -0.98 -14.52
CA PHE A 49 -16.60 -1.95 -14.55
C PHE A 49 -16.60 -2.67 -15.90
N GLY A 50 -17.08 -3.91 -15.92
CA GLY A 50 -17.39 -4.60 -17.18
C GLY A 50 -18.13 -3.67 -18.15
N CYS A 51 -17.75 -3.73 -19.44
CA CYS A 51 -18.19 -2.83 -20.53
C CYS A 51 -17.52 -1.45 -20.59
N GLY A 52 -16.44 -1.18 -19.83
CA GLY A 52 -15.67 0.07 -19.97
C GLY A 52 -16.35 1.30 -19.36
N LEU A 53 -17.26 1.09 -18.41
CA LEU A 53 -17.92 2.16 -17.67
C LEU A 53 -17.12 2.48 -16.39
N ASN A 54 -16.80 3.76 -16.19
CA ASN A 54 -16.20 4.25 -14.95
C ASN A 54 -17.32 4.74 -14.02
N LEU A 55 -17.39 4.24 -12.79
CA LEU A 55 -18.26 4.81 -11.76
C LEU A 55 -17.45 5.79 -10.90
N ILE A 56 -18.13 6.76 -10.29
CA ILE A 56 -17.71 7.63 -9.17
C ILE A 56 -17.45 9.11 -9.49
N ASN A 57 -18.16 9.95 -8.74
CA ASN A 57 -17.97 11.39 -8.55
C ASN A 57 -16.54 11.69 -8.07
N ILE A 58 -15.78 12.38 -8.92
CA ILE A 58 -14.49 12.95 -8.55
C ILE A 58 -14.75 14.19 -7.70
N VAL A 59 -14.46 14.12 -6.40
CA VAL A 59 -14.29 15.33 -5.58
C VAL A 59 -12.91 15.88 -5.93
N THR A 60 -12.86 16.97 -6.69
CA THR A 60 -11.61 17.62 -7.12
C THR A 60 -11.04 18.46 -5.98
N PRO A 61 -9.91 18.11 -5.37
CA PRO A 61 -9.23 18.98 -4.42
C PRO A 61 -8.47 20.10 -5.16
N THR A 62 -8.26 21.22 -4.48
CA THR A 62 -7.73 22.49 -5.01
C THR A 62 -6.23 22.51 -5.36
N ARG A 63 -5.58 21.36 -5.56
CA ARG A 63 -4.16 21.25 -5.94
C ARG A 63 -4.02 20.67 -7.35
N GLU A 64 -3.25 21.31 -8.21
CA GLU A 64 -3.07 20.96 -9.65
C GLU A 64 -2.50 19.54 -9.91
N ASP A 65 -1.92 18.90 -8.88
CA ASP A 65 -1.35 17.55 -8.98
C ASP A 65 -2.27 16.44 -8.45
N ILE A 66 -3.40 16.80 -7.82
CA ILE A 66 -4.34 15.82 -7.28
C ILE A 66 -5.59 15.81 -8.15
N VAL A 67 -5.85 14.66 -8.76
CA VAL A 67 -6.98 14.47 -9.68
C VAL A 67 -8.28 14.17 -8.91
N GLY A 68 -8.18 13.65 -7.68
CA GLY A 68 -9.34 13.37 -6.82
C GLY A 68 -8.96 12.60 -5.55
N THR A 69 -9.96 12.25 -4.74
CA THR A 69 -9.81 11.33 -3.60
C THR A 69 -10.85 10.21 -3.66
N VAL A 70 -10.47 8.99 -3.28
CA VAL A 70 -11.34 7.81 -3.24
C VAL A 70 -11.03 6.94 -2.03
N SER A 71 -12.02 6.22 -1.51
CA SER A 71 -11.82 5.25 -0.43
C SER A 71 -11.50 3.87 -1.01
N LEU A 72 -10.34 3.30 -0.69
CA LEU A 72 -9.91 1.98 -1.15
C LEU A 72 -9.67 1.02 0.02
N LYS A 73 -9.69 -0.28 -0.28
CA LYS A 73 -9.08 -1.29 0.58
C LYS A 73 -7.60 -1.40 0.22
N ILE A 74 -6.73 -1.42 1.23
CA ILE A 74 -5.28 -1.49 1.10
C ILE A 74 -4.74 -2.60 1.99
N ARG A 75 -3.67 -3.26 1.55
CA ARG A 75 -2.83 -4.08 2.43
C ARG A 75 -1.36 -3.93 2.06
N ILE A 76 -0.48 -4.13 3.03
CA ILE A 76 0.96 -4.18 2.78
C ILE A 76 1.31 -5.60 2.33
N ILE A 77 2.13 -5.73 1.28
CA ILE A 77 2.55 -7.01 0.73
C ILE A 77 4.07 -7.09 0.62
N LYS A 78 4.59 -8.32 0.60
CA LYS A 78 5.99 -8.62 0.35
C LYS A 78 6.10 -9.47 -0.91
N LYS A 79 6.99 -9.08 -1.82
CA LYS A 79 7.40 -9.94 -2.93
C LYS A 79 8.20 -11.12 -2.37
N ILE A 80 7.76 -12.33 -2.66
CA ILE A 80 8.52 -13.54 -2.36
C ILE A 80 9.44 -13.78 -3.54
N THR A 81 10.74 -13.52 -3.36
CA THR A 81 11.78 -13.99 -4.27
C THR A 81 12.09 -15.44 -3.88
N GLN A 82 11.65 -16.40 -4.70
CA GLN A 82 12.18 -17.75 -4.60
C GLN A 82 13.61 -17.73 -5.15
N ASP A 83 14.56 -18.25 -4.37
CA ASP A 83 15.94 -18.40 -4.85
C ASP A 83 15.96 -19.41 -6.01
N THR A 84 16.69 -18.99 -7.03
CA THR A 84 16.94 -19.60 -8.34
C THR A 84 17.14 -21.13 -8.32
N ASP A 85 16.26 -21.83 -9.04
CA ASP A 85 16.60 -22.95 -9.94
C ASP A 85 15.47 -23.21 -10.97
N ASP A 86 14.23 -22.79 -10.68
CA ASP A 86 13.13 -22.81 -11.65
C ASP A 86 12.90 -21.41 -12.25
N GLN A 87 13.37 -21.21 -13.48
CA GLN A 87 13.17 -19.96 -14.26
C GLN A 87 11.71 -19.69 -14.69
N MET A 88 10.72 -20.30 -14.05
CA MET A 88 9.29 -20.13 -14.36
C MET A 88 8.39 -19.96 -13.13
N ALA A 89 8.93 -19.67 -11.94
CA ALA A 89 8.08 -19.38 -10.79
C ALA A 89 7.34 -18.06 -11.02
N ALA A 90 6.00 -18.12 -11.06
CA ALA A 90 5.14 -16.95 -11.12
C ALA A 90 5.46 -15.99 -9.95
N GLU A 91 5.36 -14.69 -10.18
CA GLU A 91 5.60 -13.70 -9.14
C GLU A 91 4.64 -13.93 -7.97
N GLN A 92 5.19 -14.35 -6.83
CA GLN A 92 4.42 -14.64 -5.63
C GLN A 92 4.48 -13.47 -4.65
N TRP A 93 3.32 -13.13 -4.11
CA TRP A 93 3.14 -12.04 -3.16
C TRP A 93 2.55 -12.58 -1.86
N SER A 94 3.11 -12.17 -0.73
CA SER A 94 2.60 -12.50 0.60
C SER A 94 2.03 -11.27 1.29
N PRO A 95 0.79 -11.32 1.80
CA PRO A 95 0.26 -10.22 2.61
C PRO A 95 0.99 -10.15 3.95
N LEU A 96 1.42 -8.94 4.33
CA LEU A 96 1.97 -8.63 5.65
C LEU A 96 0.91 -8.06 6.59
N THR A 97 -0.21 -7.60 6.04
CA THR A 97 -1.38 -7.11 6.78
C THR A 97 -2.68 -7.61 6.15
N THR A 98 -3.74 -7.63 6.95
CA THR A 98 -5.12 -7.70 6.47
C THR A 98 -5.46 -6.45 5.66
N TRP A 99 -6.56 -6.52 4.92
CA TRP A 99 -7.13 -5.36 4.26
C TRP A 99 -7.65 -4.34 5.29
N PHE A 100 -7.15 -3.11 5.20
CA PHE A 100 -7.68 -1.95 5.91
C PHE A 100 -8.24 -0.93 4.91
N THR A 101 -9.07 0.00 5.38
CA THR A 101 -9.66 1.04 4.53
C THR A 101 -8.92 2.35 4.72
N GLU A 102 -8.62 3.03 3.63
CA GLU A 102 -8.01 4.35 3.68
C GLU A 102 -8.52 5.22 2.53
N THR A 103 -8.64 6.53 2.79
CA THR A 103 -8.88 7.52 1.73
C THR A 103 -7.56 7.79 1.02
N VAL A 104 -7.53 7.50 -0.28
CA VAL A 104 -6.37 7.72 -1.14
C VAL A 104 -6.57 8.92 -2.05
N ARG A 105 -5.49 9.61 -2.38
CA ARG A 105 -5.42 10.65 -3.41
C ARG A 105 -5.02 10.02 -4.74
N ILE A 106 -5.74 10.37 -5.79
CA ILE A 106 -5.39 10.02 -7.16
C ILE A 106 -4.38 11.06 -7.64
N VAL A 107 -3.17 10.63 -7.94
CA VAL A 107 -2.05 11.47 -8.38
C VAL A 107 -1.61 11.09 -9.80
N LYS A 108 -0.74 11.90 -10.42
CA LYS A 108 -0.20 11.59 -11.76
C LYS A 108 0.73 10.37 -11.66
N ASP A 109 0.84 9.59 -12.72
CA ASP A 109 1.61 8.34 -12.73
C ASP A 109 3.12 8.52 -12.49
N ASN A 110 3.64 9.74 -12.68
CA ASN A 110 5.04 10.08 -12.43
C ASN A 110 5.32 10.49 -10.98
N ASP A 111 4.29 10.62 -10.16
CA ASP A 111 4.44 11.06 -8.77
C ASP A 111 4.86 9.91 -7.87
N VAL A 112 5.62 10.23 -6.83
CA VAL A 112 5.98 9.25 -5.80
C VAL A 112 4.73 8.92 -4.97
N LEU A 113 4.45 7.63 -4.81
CA LEU A 113 3.40 7.17 -3.92
C LEU A 113 3.87 7.26 -2.47
N LEU A 114 3.15 8.04 -1.67
CA LEU A 114 3.43 8.27 -0.27
C LEU A 114 2.46 7.48 0.59
N SER A 115 2.96 6.94 1.70
CA SER A 115 2.14 6.17 2.64
C SER A 115 1.13 7.07 3.35
N GLY A 116 -0.11 6.60 3.50
CA GLY A 116 -1.13 7.28 4.27
C GLY A 116 -1.03 7.10 5.79
N ALA A 117 -1.96 7.71 6.51
CA ALA A 117 -1.99 7.71 7.98
C ALA A 117 -2.34 6.33 8.54
N GLU A 118 -3.31 5.62 7.95
CA GLU A 118 -3.73 4.30 8.47
C GLU A 118 -2.64 3.26 8.27
N MET A 119 -1.91 3.35 7.16
CA MET A 119 -0.76 2.49 6.90
C MET A 119 0.31 2.56 8.00
N ARG A 120 0.52 3.74 8.61
CA ARG A 120 1.48 3.92 9.71
C ARG A 120 1.10 3.16 10.97
N ASN A 121 -0.17 2.82 11.16
CA ASN A 121 -0.60 1.97 12.28
C ASN A 121 -0.10 0.53 12.14
N HIS A 122 0.40 0.17 10.95
CA HIS A 122 0.94 -1.14 10.63
C HIS A 122 2.45 -1.15 10.35
N LEU A 123 3.08 0.03 10.28
CA LEU A 123 4.52 0.21 10.07
C LEU A 123 5.19 0.52 11.40
N PHE A 124 6.12 -0.33 11.85
CA PHE A 124 6.89 -0.06 13.06
C PHE A 124 8.38 -0.03 12.74
N PHE A 125 9.00 1.10 13.06
CA PHE A 125 10.43 1.28 12.95
C PHE A 125 11.07 0.84 14.25
N ALA A 126 12.03 -0.07 14.16
CA ALA A 126 12.83 -0.43 15.31
C ALA A 126 14.28 -0.04 15.07
N THR A 127 14.65 1.13 15.56
CA THR A 127 16.01 1.65 15.53
C THR A 127 16.76 1.20 16.78
N ALA A 128 17.06 -0.10 16.89
CA ALA A 128 18.15 -0.51 17.77
C ALA A 128 19.48 -0.19 17.05
N PRO A 129 20.57 0.18 17.76
CA PRO A 129 21.88 0.33 17.14
C PRO A 129 22.24 -0.92 16.34
N GLY A 130 22.48 -0.77 15.04
CA GLY A 130 22.77 -1.88 14.12
C GLY A 130 21.56 -2.55 13.45
N ASN A 131 20.35 -2.01 13.61
CA ASN A 131 19.15 -2.58 12.99
C ASN A 131 18.71 -1.76 11.75
N ASP A 132 19.06 -2.25 10.56
CA ASP A 132 18.69 -1.67 9.26
C ASP A 132 17.33 -2.20 8.74
N ARG A 133 16.44 -2.63 9.65
CA ARG A 133 15.23 -3.40 9.31
C ARG A 133 13.94 -2.66 9.63
N LEU A 134 13.02 -2.63 8.66
CA LEU A 134 11.62 -2.25 8.86
C LEU A 134 10.82 -3.49 9.30
N LEU A 135 10.06 -3.37 10.39
CA LEU A 135 9.17 -4.42 10.86
C LEU A 135 7.72 -4.02 10.55
N ILE A 136 6.98 -4.95 9.96
CA ILE A 136 5.60 -4.75 9.51
C ILE A 136 4.78 -5.87 10.11
N SER A 137 3.74 -5.51 10.83
CA SER A 137 2.84 -6.47 11.45
C SER A 137 1.49 -5.85 11.73
N GLU A 138 0.45 -6.68 11.73
CA GLU A 138 -0.87 -6.32 12.26
C GLU A 138 -0.87 -6.16 13.78
N ARG A 139 0.08 -6.80 14.48
CA ARG A 139 0.12 -6.83 15.94
C ARG A 139 1.40 -6.19 16.44
N LYS A 140 1.26 -5.09 17.19
CA LYS A 140 2.39 -4.42 17.86
C LYS A 140 3.22 -5.38 18.72
N GLN A 141 2.58 -6.34 19.41
CA GLN A 141 3.27 -7.30 20.27
C GLN A 141 4.21 -8.23 19.48
N ALA A 142 3.81 -8.69 18.29
CA ALA A 142 4.65 -9.58 17.48
C ALA A 142 5.98 -8.92 17.09
N ILE A 143 6.00 -7.60 16.97
CA ILE A 143 7.21 -6.83 16.71
C ILE A 143 8.05 -6.70 17.97
N ILE A 144 7.44 -6.44 19.13
CA ILE A 144 8.14 -6.40 20.43
C ILE A 144 8.85 -7.74 20.67
N ASP A 145 8.17 -8.87 20.41
CA ASP A 145 8.73 -10.21 20.57
C ASP A 145 9.87 -10.50 19.57
N ALA A 146 9.82 -9.89 18.38
CA ALA A 146 10.83 -10.05 17.34
C ALA A 146 12.05 -9.14 17.53
N LEU A 147 11.96 -8.13 18.40
CA LEU A 147 13.10 -7.29 18.72
C LEU A 147 14.03 -8.01 19.68
N PRO A 148 15.35 -8.01 19.42
CA PRO A 148 16.29 -8.56 20.37
C PRO A 148 16.07 -7.84 21.71
N ALA A 149 15.82 -8.62 22.76
CA ALA A 149 15.72 -8.08 24.11
C ALA A 149 16.96 -7.23 24.35
N TYR A 150 16.75 -5.95 24.66
CA TYR A 150 17.83 -5.07 25.05
C TYR A 150 18.32 -5.57 26.41
N HIS A 151 19.29 -6.48 26.41
CA HIS A 151 20.06 -6.79 27.62
C HIS A 151 20.93 -5.56 27.88
N ALA A 152 20.39 -4.61 28.62
CA ALA A 152 21.16 -3.59 29.33
C ALA A 152 21.81 -4.21 30.57
#